data_AF-A0A441VBV2-F1
#
_entry.id   AF-A0A441VBV2-F1
#
_cell.length_a   1.000
_cell.length_b   1.000
_cell.length_c   1.000
_cell.angle_alpha   90.00
_cell.angle_beta   90.00
_cell.angle_gamma   90.00
#
_symmetry.space_group_name_H-M   'P 1'
#
loop_
_entity.id
_entity.type
_entity.pdbx_description
1 polymer ?
#
loop_
_entity_poly.entity_id
_entity_poly.type
_entity_poly.pdbx_seq_one_letter_code
_entity_poly.pdbx_strand_id
1 'polypeptide(L)'
;PVLYIDFRHHPLENTEPTIRLLGKIMGREARAEEIIAFRHKAMARVSDVLAEHNPPRPKVFIERIGGYSDDCCLSFGAENFGNYVELAGGHNIGSDIIPATFGQLNPEQVIAANPDHVVITSADWEAYVPGGYWIPLGPGADPQVTRKKLEWFPTRNAYTGIAAQETRNFHGIWHQFYNSPYEFVAVQQLAKWFHPNLFDDLDPDATFAEYHRRFLPIDYQPGYSVSLTDSP
;
A
#
# COMPACT_ATOMS: atom_id res chain seq x y z
N PRO A 1 -16.58 7.57 28.29
CA PRO A 1 -17.25 6.75 27.25
C PRO A 1 -16.15 6.10 26.40
N VAL A 2 -16.36 4.86 25.94
CA VAL A 2 -15.42 4.14 25.05
C VAL A 2 -16.11 3.97 23.70
N LEU A 3 -15.41 4.30 22.62
CA LEU A 3 -15.88 4.12 21.25
C LEU A 3 -14.87 3.31 20.46
N TYR A 4 -15.37 2.41 19.63
CA TYR A 4 -14.57 1.60 18.72
C TYR A 4 -14.60 2.23 17.34
N ILE A 5 -13.43 2.26 16.70
CA ILE A 5 -13.22 2.74 15.33
C ILE A 5 -12.42 1.70 14.56
N ASP A 6 -12.57 1.65 13.24
CA ASP A 6 -11.82 0.70 12.41
C ASP A 6 -11.38 1.33 11.09
N PHE A 7 -10.08 1.28 10.86
CA PHE A 7 -9.41 1.60 9.60
C PHE A 7 -8.58 0.41 9.09
N ARG A 8 -8.72 -0.78 9.72
CA ARG A 8 -7.77 -1.89 9.58
C ARG A 8 -8.40 -3.17 9.08
N HIS A 9 -9.51 -3.61 9.65
CA HIS A 9 -10.04 -4.95 9.33
C HIS A 9 -10.91 -4.91 8.08
N HIS A 10 -11.83 -3.94 7.99
CA HIS A 10 -12.65 -3.71 6.79
C HIS A 10 -12.62 -2.22 6.40
N PRO A 11 -11.47 -1.70 5.93
CA PRO A 11 -11.27 -0.27 5.72
C PRO A 11 -12.23 0.34 4.69
N LEU A 12 -12.65 -0.40 3.66
CA LEU A 12 -13.61 0.13 2.68
C LEU A 12 -15.02 0.30 3.27
N GLU A 13 -15.41 -0.59 4.17
CA GLU A 13 -16.71 -0.52 4.85
C GLU A 13 -16.69 0.49 6.00
N ASN A 14 -15.60 0.50 6.79
CA ASN A 14 -15.57 1.14 8.11
C ASN A 14 -14.90 2.51 8.15
N THR A 15 -14.06 2.87 7.17
CA THR A 15 -13.34 4.16 7.23
C THR A 15 -14.31 5.34 7.17
N GLU A 16 -15.31 5.33 6.29
CA GLU A 16 -16.27 6.44 6.24
C GLU A 16 -17.19 6.52 7.46
N PRO A 17 -17.85 5.43 7.92
CA PRO A 17 -18.60 5.47 9.17
C PRO A 17 -17.75 5.97 10.34
N THR A 18 -16.48 5.56 10.41
CA THR A 18 -15.54 6.04 11.41
C THR A 18 -15.30 7.55 11.29
N ILE A 19 -15.04 8.08 10.10
CA ILE A 19 -14.83 9.52 9.88
C ILE A 19 -16.11 10.31 10.24
N ARG A 20 -17.29 9.84 9.86
CA ARG A 20 -18.57 10.47 10.23
C ARG A 20 -18.79 10.46 11.74
N LEU A 21 -18.50 9.34 12.41
CA LEU A 21 -18.61 9.21 13.85
C LEU A 21 -17.69 10.19 14.58
N LEU A 22 -16.42 10.27 14.15
CA LEU A 22 -15.45 11.23 14.70
C LEU A 22 -15.90 12.68 14.45
N GLY A 23 -16.40 12.99 13.25
CA GLY A 23 -17.00 14.28 12.92
C GLY A 23 -18.10 14.67 13.89
N LYS A 24 -19.03 13.77 14.17
CA LYS A 24 -20.13 13.99 15.13
C LYS A 24 -19.64 14.23 16.56
N ILE A 25 -18.67 13.44 17.03
CA ILE A 25 -18.11 13.57 18.39
C ILE A 25 -17.38 14.89 18.56
N MET A 26 -16.69 15.36 17.52
CA MET A 26 -15.91 16.59 17.56
C MET A 26 -16.74 17.84 17.20
N GLY A 27 -18.02 17.69 16.82
CA GLY A 27 -18.86 18.78 16.30
C GLY A 27 -18.29 19.37 15.01
N ARG A 28 -17.86 18.50 14.09
CA ARG A 28 -17.17 18.79 12.83
C ARG A 28 -17.72 17.93 11.68
N GLU A 29 -19.02 17.73 11.62
CA GLU A 29 -19.70 16.88 10.64
C GLU A 29 -19.46 17.34 9.20
N ALA A 30 -19.57 18.64 8.92
CA ALA A 30 -19.28 19.18 7.58
C ALA A 30 -17.85 18.86 7.13
N ARG A 31 -16.90 18.92 8.07
CA ARG A 31 -15.50 18.60 7.80
C ARG A 31 -15.28 17.12 7.53
N ALA A 32 -15.98 16.25 8.24
CA ALA A 32 -15.96 14.82 7.99
C ALA A 32 -16.45 14.49 6.57
N GLU A 33 -17.55 15.12 6.12
CA GLU A 33 -18.07 14.91 4.77
C GLU A 33 -17.12 15.46 3.68
N GLU A 34 -16.43 16.59 3.91
CA GLU A 34 -15.38 17.06 2.99
C GLU A 34 -14.23 16.06 2.81
N ILE A 35 -13.79 15.43 3.90
CA ILE A 35 -12.74 14.40 3.88
C ILE A 35 -13.23 13.18 3.11
N ILE A 36 -14.47 12.73 3.36
CA ILE A 36 -15.07 11.59 2.67
C ILE A 36 -15.20 11.87 1.18
N ALA A 37 -15.71 13.03 0.80
CA ALA A 37 -15.82 13.43 -0.61
C ALA A 37 -14.46 13.50 -1.32
N PHE A 38 -13.42 13.97 -0.63
CA PHE A 38 -12.06 13.95 -1.16
C PHE A 38 -11.58 12.51 -1.43
N ARG A 39 -11.76 11.61 -0.46
CA ARG A 39 -11.36 10.20 -0.57
C ARG A 39 -12.07 9.52 -1.74
N HIS A 40 -13.39 9.72 -1.88
CA HIS A 40 -14.16 9.22 -3.03
C HIS A 40 -13.58 9.68 -4.36
N LYS A 41 -13.33 10.99 -4.50
CA LYS A 41 -12.76 11.54 -5.72
C LYS A 41 -11.37 10.97 -6.02
N ALA A 42 -10.54 10.78 -4.99
CA ALA A 42 -9.21 10.19 -5.15
C ALA A 42 -9.28 8.73 -5.60
N MET A 43 -10.18 7.94 -5.03
CA MET A 43 -10.41 6.54 -5.42
C MET A 43 -10.98 6.40 -6.84
N ALA A 44 -11.91 7.30 -7.22
CA ALA A 44 -12.54 7.31 -8.54
C ALA A 44 -11.52 7.45 -9.68
N ARG A 45 -10.42 8.18 -9.47
CA ARG A 45 -9.32 8.30 -10.46
C ARG A 45 -8.71 6.96 -10.85
N VAL A 46 -8.81 5.94 -9.99
CA VAL A 46 -8.34 4.59 -10.29
C VAL A 46 -9.49 3.72 -10.79
N SER A 47 -10.60 3.67 -10.05
CA SER A 47 -11.71 2.76 -10.37
C SER A 47 -12.32 3.04 -11.74
N ASP A 48 -12.44 4.32 -12.13
CA ASP A 48 -13.08 4.71 -13.38
C ASP A 48 -12.21 4.28 -14.58
N VAL A 49 -10.90 4.49 -14.50
CA VAL A 49 -9.94 4.08 -15.55
C VAL A 49 -9.90 2.56 -15.69
N LEU A 50 -9.86 1.83 -14.57
CA LEU A 50 -9.88 0.36 -14.59
C LEU A 50 -11.19 -0.19 -15.15
N ALA A 51 -12.33 0.42 -14.81
CA ALA A 51 -13.63 0.02 -15.34
C ALA A 51 -13.76 0.26 -16.85
N GLU A 52 -13.19 1.36 -17.35
CA GLU A 52 -13.19 1.69 -18.77
C GLU A 52 -12.29 0.76 -19.60
N HIS A 53 -11.09 0.45 -19.11
CA HIS A 53 -10.06 -0.26 -19.88
C HIS A 53 -10.02 -1.77 -19.62
N ASN A 54 -10.50 -2.22 -18.45
CA ASN A 54 -10.49 -3.60 -17.99
C ASN A 54 -9.15 -4.34 -18.27
N PRO A 55 -8.01 -3.81 -17.77
CA PRO A 55 -6.70 -4.37 -18.07
C PRO A 55 -6.50 -5.77 -17.46
N PRO A 56 -5.58 -6.59 -18.01
CA PRO A 56 -5.14 -7.82 -17.37
C PRO A 56 -4.61 -7.55 -15.97
N ARG A 57 -4.95 -8.39 -15.00
CA ARG A 57 -4.60 -8.19 -13.60
C ARG A 57 -3.29 -8.93 -13.28
N PRO A 58 -2.16 -8.23 -13.03
CA PRO A 58 -0.91 -8.90 -12.67
C PRO A 58 -1.03 -9.59 -11.31
N LYS A 59 -0.33 -10.71 -11.11
CA LYS A 59 -0.25 -11.37 -9.81
C LYS A 59 0.69 -10.59 -8.90
N VAL A 60 0.24 -10.31 -7.69
CA VAL A 60 0.97 -9.48 -6.74
C VAL A 60 1.13 -10.23 -5.44
N PHE A 61 2.37 -10.28 -4.95
CA PHE A 61 2.67 -10.68 -3.59
C PHE A 61 2.91 -9.45 -2.71
N ILE A 62 2.11 -9.30 -1.65
CA ILE A 62 2.30 -8.24 -0.65
C ILE A 62 3.01 -8.80 0.58
N GLU A 63 4.27 -8.42 0.78
CA GLU A 63 5.01 -8.73 2.01
C GLU A 63 4.71 -7.68 3.08
N ARG A 64 4.09 -8.11 4.17
CA ARG A 64 3.81 -7.30 5.35
C ARG A 64 5.08 -7.15 6.18
N ILE A 65 5.47 -5.92 6.52
CA ILE A 65 6.63 -5.59 7.37
C ILE A 65 7.95 -6.27 6.93
N GLY A 66 8.17 -6.39 5.62
CA GLY A 66 9.38 -7.03 5.09
C GLY A 66 10.67 -6.39 5.61
N GLY A 67 11.65 -7.24 5.94
CA GLY A 67 12.94 -6.83 6.50
C GLY A 67 12.93 -6.47 8.00
N TYR A 68 11.79 -6.58 8.68
CA TYR A 68 11.69 -6.48 10.14
C TYR A 68 12.33 -7.69 10.85
N SER A 69 12.26 -8.86 10.22
CA SER A 69 12.97 -10.09 10.59
C SER A 69 13.60 -10.71 9.34
N ASP A 70 14.50 -11.67 9.54
CA ASP A 70 15.05 -12.48 8.43
C ASP A 70 13.94 -13.33 7.76
N ASP A 71 12.95 -13.73 8.54
CA ASP A 71 11.82 -14.52 8.09
C ASP A 71 10.92 -13.78 7.09
N CYS A 72 10.49 -14.54 6.09
CA CYS A 72 9.38 -14.26 5.17
C CYS A 72 8.22 -15.21 5.56
N CYS A 73 6.96 -15.04 5.17
CA CYS A 73 6.36 -14.07 4.27
C CYS A 73 5.03 -13.62 4.88
N LEU A 74 5.08 -12.84 5.96
CA LEU A 74 3.87 -12.24 6.51
C LEU A 74 3.15 -11.49 5.38
N SER A 75 1.84 -11.66 5.26
CA SER A 75 1.08 -11.13 4.13
C SER A 75 -0.36 -10.78 4.53
N PHE A 76 -1.12 -10.32 3.55
CA PHE A 76 -2.51 -9.91 3.68
C PHE A 76 -3.41 -10.87 2.89
N GLY A 77 -4.55 -11.25 3.48
CA GLY A 77 -5.59 -12.03 2.79
C GLY A 77 -6.47 -11.14 1.91
N ALA A 78 -7.78 -11.39 1.86
CA ALA A 78 -8.71 -10.65 1.00
C ALA A 78 -9.02 -9.21 1.45
N GLU A 79 -8.51 -8.79 2.61
CA GLU A 79 -8.81 -7.49 3.22
C GLU A 79 -7.56 -6.60 3.30
N ASN A 80 -7.77 -5.33 3.66
CA ASN A 80 -6.68 -4.37 3.87
C ASN A 80 -5.81 -4.19 2.60
N PHE A 81 -4.48 -4.17 2.71
CA PHE A 81 -3.59 -4.11 1.54
C PHE A 81 -3.85 -5.20 0.49
N GLY A 82 -4.39 -6.35 0.89
CA GLY A 82 -4.84 -7.36 -0.05
C GLY A 82 -5.98 -6.86 -0.92
N ASN A 83 -6.97 -6.19 -0.32
CA ASN A 83 -8.06 -5.53 -1.04
C ASN A 83 -7.56 -4.31 -1.84
N TYR A 84 -6.57 -3.57 -1.34
CA TYR A 84 -6.00 -2.43 -2.07
C TYR A 84 -5.35 -2.85 -3.39
N VAL A 85 -4.77 -4.07 -3.44
CA VAL A 85 -4.27 -4.66 -4.70
C VAL A 85 -5.41 -4.90 -5.67
N GLU A 86 -6.52 -5.49 -5.21
CA GLU A 86 -7.69 -5.77 -6.04
C GLU A 86 -8.28 -4.48 -6.62
N LEU A 87 -8.42 -3.45 -5.79
CA LEU A 87 -8.89 -2.11 -6.19
C LEU A 87 -7.96 -1.40 -7.16
N ALA A 88 -6.66 -1.68 -7.09
CA ALA A 88 -5.64 -1.19 -8.01
C ALA A 88 -5.55 -2.00 -9.31
N GLY A 89 -6.40 -3.01 -9.48
CA GLY A 89 -6.42 -3.86 -10.68
C GLY A 89 -5.31 -4.91 -10.72
N GLY A 90 -4.71 -5.27 -9.58
CA GLY A 90 -3.85 -6.45 -9.44
C GLY A 90 -4.64 -7.66 -8.91
N HIS A 91 -4.00 -8.82 -8.81
CA HIS A 91 -4.53 -10.02 -8.12
C HIS A 91 -3.65 -10.35 -6.92
N ASN A 92 -4.18 -10.26 -5.70
CA ASN A 92 -3.42 -10.59 -4.50
C ASN A 92 -3.32 -12.11 -4.30
N ILE A 93 -2.14 -12.70 -4.49
CA ILE A 93 -1.94 -14.14 -4.29
C ILE A 93 -2.18 -14.58 -2.83
N GLY A 94 -2.09 -13.66 -1.87
CA GLY A 94 -2.36 -13.95 -0.47
C GLY A 94 -3.83 -14.25 -0.21
N SER A 95 -4.74 -13.70 -1.01
CA SER A 95 -6.19 -13.92 -0.90
C SER A 95 -6.62 -15.35 -1.25
N ASP A 96 -5.82 -16.07 -2.05
CA ASP A 96 -6.08 -17.44 -2.46
C ASP A 96 -5.81 -18.46 -1.32
N ILE A 97 -5.04 -18.05 -0.30
CA ILE A 97 -4.48 -18.94 0.72
C ILE A 97 -4.87 -18.50 2.13
N ILE A 98 -4.85 -17.20 2.42
CA ILE A 98 -5.08 -16.65 3.75
C ILE A 98 -6.58 -16.34 3.92
N PRO A 99 -7.32 -17.08 4.79
CA PRO A 99 -8.75 -16.84 4.98
C PRO A 99 -9.07 -15.61 5.84
N ALA A 100 -8.09 -15.08 6.57
CA ALA A 100 -8.22 -13.91 7.44
C ALA A 100 -7.56 -12.66 6.83
N THR A 101 -7.70 -11.50 7.48
CA THR A 101 -7.05 -10.24 7.03
C THR A 101 -5.53 -10.37 6.96
N PHE A 102 -4.91 -11.07 7.91
CA PHE A 102 -3.46 -11.24 8.01
C PHE A 102 -3.11 -12.71 8.11
N GLY A 103 -1.97 -13.08 7.53
CA GLY A 103 -1.43 -14.42 7.61
C GLY A 103 0.02 -14.46 7.19
N GLN A 104 0.48 -15.64 6.82
CA GLN A 104 1.82 -15.89 6.32
C GLN A 104 1.73 -16.91 5.18
N LEU A 105 2.46 -16.63 4.10
CA LEU A 105 2.74 -17.63 3.07
C LEU A 105 4.09 -18.29 3.40
N ASN A 106 4.24 -19.55 3.01
CA ASN A 106 5.55 -20.16 2.93
C ASN A 106 6.27 -19.64 1.67
N PRO A 107 7.61 -19.49 1.69
CA PRO A 107 8.39 -19.06 0.52
C PRO A 107 8.09 -19.85 -0.75
N GLU A 108 7.90 -21.17 -0.64
CA GLU A 108 7.60 -22.05 -1.78
C GLU A 108 6.24 -21.73 -2.41
N GLN A 109 5.27 -21.25 -1.64
CA GLN A 109 3.98 -20.81 -2.16
C GLN A 109 4.12 -19.52 -2.97
N VAL A 110 5.00 -18.59 -2.54
CA VAL A 110 5.33 -17.38 -3.30
C VAL A 110 6.00 -17.74 -4.64
N ILE A 111 6.98 -18.65 -4.60
CA ILE A 111 7.68 -19.13 -5.81
C ILE A 111 6.69 -19.81 -6.77
N ALA A 112 5.87 -20.72 -6.26
CA ALA A 112 4.90 -21.45 -7.08
C ALA A 112 3.81 -20.55 -7.68
N ALA A 113 3.38 -19.52 -6.94
CA ALA A 113 2.44 -18.53 -7.44
C ALA A 113 3.03 -17.67 -8.57
N ASN A 114 4.36 -17.52 -8.60
CA ASN A 114 5.11 -16.78 -9.60
C ASN A 114 4.51 -15.38 -9.86
N PRO A 115 4.55 -14.47 -8.87
CA PRO A 115 3.95 -13.14 -9.02
C PRO A 115 4.76 -12.23 -9.95
N ASP A 116 4.04 -11.37 -10.66
CA ASP A 116 4.58 -10.34 -11.55
C ASP A 116 5.14 -9.14 -10.78
N HIS A 117 4.58 -8.87 -9.59
CA HIS A 117 5.02 -7.79 -8.70
C HIS A 117 5.19 -8.29 -7.25
N VAL A 118 6.19 -7.76 -6.57
CA VAL A 118 6.35 -7.87 -5.10
C VAL A 118 6.26 -6.47 -4.51
N VAL A 119 5.34 -6.27 -3.57
CA VAL A 119 5.21 -5.01 -2.82
C VAL A 119 5.46 -5.26 -1.35
N ILE A 120 6.39 -4.51 -0.77
CA ILE A 120 6.80 -4.62 0.61
C ILE A 120 6.23 -3.44 1.38
N THR A 121 5.33 -3.72 2.32
CA THR A 121 4.92 -2.69 3.28
C THR A 121 6.03 -2.52 4.32
N SER A 122 6.53 -1.29 4.52
CA SER A 122 7.61 -1.01 5.46
C SER A 122 7.51 0.39 6.07
N ALA A 123 8.33 0.68 7.06
CA ALA A 123 8.40 1.98 7.72
C ALA A 123 9.78 2.14 8.38
N ASP A 124 10.05 3.30 8.97
CA ASP A 124 11.21 3.44 9.85
C ASP A 124 11.03 2.62 11.13
N TRP A 125 11.81 1.54 11.24
CA TRP A 125 11.82 0.64 12.39
C TRP A 125 13.13 0.71 13.18
N GLU A 126 13.96 1.74 13.00
CA GLU A 126 15.29 1.83 13.65
C GLU A 126 15.20 1.72 15.18
N ALA A 127 14.15 2.28 15.78
CA ALA A 127 13.93 2.20 17.22
C ALA A 127 13.61 0.78 17.73
N TYR A 128 13.13 -0.12 16.87
CA TYR A 128 12.67 -1.47 17.23
C TYR A 128 13.63 -2.56 16.72
N VAL A 129 14.18 -2.39 15.52
CA VAL A 129 15.09 -3.33 14.86
C VAL A 129 16.27 -2.53 14.26
N PRO A 130 17.20 -2.03 15.09
CA PRO A 130 18.34 -1.24 14.63
C PRO A 130 19.14 -2.00 13.58
N GLY A 131 19.41 -1.36 12.43
CA GLY A 131 20.19 -1.97 11.36
C GLY A 131 19.50 -3.11 10.59
N GLY A 132 18.22 -3.37 10.82
CA GLY A 132 17.43 -4.38 10.09
C GLY A 132 17.31 -4.10 8.58
N TYR A 133 16.80 -5.06 7.81
CA TYR A 133 16.69 -4.94 6.35
C TYR A 133 15.43 -4.20 5.86
N TRP A 134 14.61 -3.71 6.79
CA TRP A 134 13.42 -2.92 6.49
C TRP A 134 13.75 -1.63 5.71
N ILE A 135 12.73 -1.10 5.02
CA ILE A 135 12.86 0.06 4.14
C ILE A 135 12.35 1.30 4.92
N PRO A 136 13.19 2.33 5.17
CA PRO A 136 12.81 3.53 5.93
C PRO A 136 11.81 4.40 5.17
N LEU A 137 10.55 3.99 5.08
CA LEU A 137 9.49 4.75 4.41
C LEU A 137 8.73 5.64 5.39
N GLY A 138 8.28 6.80 4.90
CA GLY A 138 7.53 7.78 5.68
C GLY A 138 7.86 9.22 5.28
N PRO A 139 7.32 10.20 6.02
CA PRO A 139 7.54 11.61 5.73
C PRO A 139 9.04 11.96 5.81
N GLY A 140 9.59 12.48 4.71
CA GLY A 140 10.99 12.91 4.64
C GLY A 140 11.99 11.77 4.46
N ALA A 141 11.54 10.56 4.11
CA ALA A 141 12.43 9.44 3.86
C ALA A 141 13.45 9.74 2.75
N ASP A 142 14.69 9.31 2.95
CA ASP A 142 15.76 9.48 1.96
C ASP A 142 15.56 8.50 0.79
N PRO A 143 15.37 8.98 -0.45
CA PRO A 143 15.15 8.13 -1.62
C PRO A 143 16.35 7.23 -1.93
N GLN A 144 17.58 7.65 -1.61
CA GLN A 144 18.78 6.84 -1.84
C GLN A 144 18.85 5.67 -0.84
N VAL A 145 18.52 5.93 0.43
CA VAL A 145 18.54 4.91 1.47
C VAL A 145 17.41 3.90 1.25
N THR A 146 16.20 4.36 0.96
CA THR A 146 15.04 3.50 0.69
C THR A 146 15.27 2.61 -0.51
N ARG A 147 15.77 3.15 -1.64
CA ARG A 147 16.10 2.35 -2.83
C ARG A 147 17.19 1.32 -2.52
N LYS A 148 18.25 1.71 -1.81
CA LYS A 148 19.32 0.78 -1.42
C LYS A 148 18.82 -0.37 -0.53
N LYS A 149 17.91 -0.11 0.40
CA LYS A 149 17.28 -1.17 1.22
C LYS A 149 16.39 -2.08 0.38
N LEU A 150 15.64 -1.52 -0.57
CA LEU A 150 14.80 -2.30 -1.48
C LEU A 150 15.60 -3.27 -2.36
N GLU A 151 16.81 -2.92 -2.79
CA GLU A 151 17.71 -3.78 -3.59
C GLU A 151 18.09 -5.10 -2.90
N TRP A 152 17.95 -5.20 -1.58
CA TRP A 152 18.19 -6.46 -0.86
C TRP A 152 17.12 -7.51 -1.16
N PHE A 153 15.86 -7.10 -1.36
CA PHE A 153 14.72 -8.02 -1.47
C PHE A 153 14.87 -9.01 -2.62
N PRO A 154 15.17 -8.60 -3.87
CA PRO A 154 15.33 -9.54 -4.99
C PRO A 154 16.38 -10.64 -4.77
N THR A 155 17.30 -10.48 -3.81
CA THR A 155 18.33 -11.48 -3.50
C THR A 155 17.87 -12.60 -2.58
N ARG A 156 16.67 -12.49 -2.00
CA ARG A 156 16.15 -13.46 -1.02
C ARG A 156 15.68 -14.73 -1.71
N ASN A 157 15.93 -15.87 -1.06
CA ASN A 157 15.50 -17.20 -1.55
C ASN A 157 14.00 -17.29 -1.83
N ALA A 158 13.17 -16.58 -1.04
CA ALA A 158 11.71 -16.54 -1.22
C ALA A 158 11.24 -15.97 -2.57
N TYR A 159 12.14 -15.31 -3.30
CA TYR A 159 11.85 -14.67 -4.58
C TYR A 159 12.66 -15.26 -5.74
N THR A 160 13.26 -16.44 -5.56
CA THR A 160 14.08 -17.05 -6.60
C THR A 160 13.21 -17.54 -7.75
N GLY A 161 13.53 -17.09 -8.97
CA GLY A 161 12.91 -17.57 -10.22
C GLY A 161 11.48 -17.08 -10.47
N ILE A 162 10.99 -16.10 -9.71
CA ILE A 162 9.69 -15.47 -9.97
C ILE A 162 9.82 -14.35 -11.01
N ALA A 163 8.74 -14.08 -11.74
CA ALA A 163 8.68 -13.04 -12.77
C ALA A 163 9.07 -11.66 -12.24
N ALA A 164 8.68 -11.31 -11.02
CA ALA A 164 9.07 -10.05 -10.38
C ALA A 164 10.60 -9.91 -10.22
N GLN A 165 11.34 -11.01 -10.03
CA GLN A 165 12.82 -11.00 -9.91
C GLN A 165 13.47 -10.66 -11.25
N GLU A 166 12.97 -11.24 -12.34
CA GLU A 166 13.47 -11.02 -13.70
C GLU A 166 13.17 -9.60 -14.19
N THR A 167 11.96 -9.12 -13.93
CA THR A 167 11.49 -7.78 -14.35
C THR A 167 11.87 -6.66 -13.37
N ARG A 168 12.42 -7.02 -12.21
CA ARG A 168 12.75 -6.12 -11.09
C ARG A 168 11.55 -5.33 -10.55
N ASN A 169 10.33 -5.86 -10.70
CA ASN A 169 9.08 -5.27 -10.20
C ASN A 169 8.93 -5.43 -8.67
N PHE A 170 9.87 -4.84 -7.93
CA PHE A 170 9.87 -4.75 -6.48
C PHE A 170 9.57 -3.31 -6.06
N HIS A 171 8.65 -3.18 -5.11
CA HIS A 171 8.13 -1.90 -4.67
C HIS A 171 8.10 -1.85 -3.14
N GLY A 172 8.43 -0.72 -2.54
CA GLY A 172 8.23 -0.44 -1.12
C GLY A 172 7.10 0.57 -0.94
N ILE A 173 6.20 0.32 0.01
CA ILE A 173 5.10 1.23 0.34
C ILE A 173 4.95 1.40 1.86
N TRP A 174 4.57 2.60 2.30
CA TRP A 174 4.52 2.93 3.70
C TRP A 174 3.48 2.08 4.45
N HIS A 175 3.92 1.41 5.51
CA HIS A 175 3.12 0.43 6.22
C HIS A 175 1.89 1.03 6.90
N GLN A 176 1.96 2.29 7.35
CA GLN A 176 0.87 2.89 8.12
C GLN A 176 -0.39 3.18 7.30
N PHE A 177 -0.35 3.06 5.96
CA PHE A 177 -1.55 3.05 5.13
C PHE A 177 -2.48 1.86 5.43
N TYR A 178 -1.99 0.83 6.12
CA TYR A 178 -2.80 -0.32 6.53
C TYR A 178 -3.83 0.00 7.63
N ASN A 179 -3.68 1.13 8.34
CA ASN A 179 -4.53 1.48 9.49
C ASN A 179 -4.72 2.99 9.61
N SER A 180 -4.84 3.66 8.47
CA SER A 180 -5.10 5.10 8.37
C SER A 180 -6.18 5.34 7.32
N PRO A 181 -6.89 6.49 7.36
CA PRO A 181 -7.90 6.84 6.35
C PRO A 181 -7.26 7.33 5.03
N TYR A 182 -6.03 6.91 4.74
CA TYR A 182 -5.20 7.37 3.62
C TYR A 182 -5.02 6.26 2.57
N GLU A 183 -5.86 5.23 2.59
CA GLU A 183 -5.76 4.07 1.70
C GLU A 183 -5.82 4.46 0.22
N PHE A 184 -6.50 5.55 -0.12
CA PHE A 184 -6.55 6.07 -1.48
C PHE A 184 -5.16 6.38 -2.07
N VAL A 185 -4.19 6.79 -1.24
CA VAL A 185 -2.80 7.01 -1.69
C VAL A 185 -2.16 5.69 -2.06
N ALA A 186 -2.38 4.66 -1.23
CA ALA A 186 -1.84 3.34 -1.49
C ALA A 186 -2.46 2.72 -2.76
N VAL A 187 -3.77 2.80 -2.93
CA VAL A 187 -4.46 2.30 -4.12
C VAL A 187 -3.98 3.00 -5.39
N GLN A 188 -3.83 4.32 -5.38
CA GLN A 188 -3.28 5.07 -6.51
C GLN A 188 -1.85 4.65 -6.85
N GLN A 189 -0.99 4.50 -5.84
CA GLN A 189 0.40 4.11 -6.05
C GLN A 189 0.52 2.68 -6.60
N LEU A 190 -0.27 1.74 -6.07
CA LEU A 190 -0.35 0.37 -6.56
C LEU A 190 -0.85 0.34 -8.02
N ALA A 191 -1.89 1.11 -8.34
CA ALA A 191 -2.45 1.15 -9.69
C ALA A 191 -1.42 1.66 -10.71
N LYS A 192 -0.65 2.71 -10.35
CA LYS A 192 0.45 3.23 -11.17
C LYS A 192 1.54 2.18 -11.43
N TRP A 193 1.88 1.37 -10.44
CA TRP A 193 2.87 0.30 -10.62
C TRP A 193 2.37 -0.85 -11.48
N PHE A 194 1.10 -1.24 -11.34
CA PHE A 194 0.53 -2.38 -12.06
C PHE A 194 0.19 -2.04 -13.51
N HIS A 195 -0.22 -0.80 -13.75
CA HIS A 195 -0.71 -0.34 -15.06
C HIS A 195 -0.10 1.02 -15.44
N PRO A 196 1.24 1.14 -15.58
CA PRO A 196 1.91 2.43 -15.74
C PRO A 196 1.41 3.23 -16.96
N ASN A 197 1.04 2.55 -18.05
CA ASN A 197 0.52 3.21 -19.26
C ASN A 197 -0.90 3.78 -19.09
N LEU A 198 -1.69 3.27 -18.14
CA LEU A 198 -3.04 3.78 -17.87
C LEU A 198 -3.05 4.91 -16.84
N PHE A 199 -1.95 5.05 -16.09
CA PHE A 199 -1.84 5.96 -14.94
C PHE A 199 -0.54 6.79 -15.01
N ASP A 200 -0.12 7.16 -16.22
CA ASP A 200 1.04 8.03 -16.43
C ASP A 200 0.83 9.41 -15.80
N ASP A 201 -0.39 9.94 -15.91
CA ASP A 201 -0.86 11.21 -15.33
C ASP A 201 -1.24 11.15 -13.83
N LEU A 202 -1.27 9.95 -13.25
CA LEU A 202 -1.61 9.76 -11.85
C LEU A 202 -0.40 10.09 -10.96
N ASP A 203 -0.58 11.06 -10.06
CA ASP A 203 0.42 11.45 -9.07
C ASP A 203 -0.16 11.25 -7.65
N PRO A 204 0.19 10.13 -6.99
CA PRO A 204 -0.23 9.84 -5.61
C PRO A 204 0.35 10.84 -4.60
N ASP A 205 1.57 11.31 -4.82
CA ASP A 205 2.26 12.29 -3.97
C ASP A 205 1.56 13.64 -4.02
N ALA A 206 1.19 14.12 -5.21
CA ALA A 206 0.39 15.34 -5.37
C ALA A 206 -1.00 15.20 -4.74
N THR A 207 -1.63 14.02 -4.87
CA THR A 207 -2.91 13.75 -4.21
C THR A 207 -2.78 13.82 -2.69
N PHE A 208 -1.70 13.26 -2.11
CA PHE A 208 -1.50 13.31 -0.67
C PHE A 208 -1.07 14.69 -0.19
N ALA A 209 -0.28 15.43 -0.98
CA ALA A 209 0.06 16.82 -0.71
C ALA A 209 -1.17 17.74 -0.65
N GLU A 210 -2.12 17.54 -1.56
CA GLU A 210 -3.41 18.26 -1.53
C GLU A 210 -4.23 17.88 -0.29
N TYR A 211 -4.23 16.60 0.10
CA TYR A 211 -4.88 16.17 1.34
C TYR A 211 -4.27 16.85 2.57
N HIS A 212 -2.94 16.89 2.67
CA HIS A 212 -2.23 17.61 3.73
C HIS A 212 -2.64 19.08 3.78
N ARG A 213 -2.52 19.79 2.64
CA ARG A 213 -2.87 21.22 2.52
C ARG A 213 -4.31 21.50 2.94
N ARG A 214 -5.24 20.63 2.59
CA ARG A 214 -6.66 20.82 2.87
C ARG A 214 -7.04 20.42 4.28
N PHE A 215 -6.49 19.33 4.81
CA PHE A 215 -7.04 18.62 5.97
C PHE A 215 -6.12 18.50 7.17
N LEU A 216 -4.80 18.65 7.01
CA LEU A 216 -3.83 18.44 8.08
C LEU A 216 -3.14 19.76 8.49
N PRO A 217 -2.72 19.89 9.75
CA PRO A 217 -1.98 21.06 10.23
C PRO A 217 -0.47 20.97 9.96
N ILE A 218 -0.03 20.00 9.16
CA ILE A 218 1.38 19.73 8.86
C ILE A 218 1.61 19.69 7.36
N ASP A 219 2.74 20.26 6.94
CA ASP A 219 3.14 20.25 5.53
C ASP A 219 3.42 18.82 5.04
N TYR A 220 3.15 18.60 3.77
CA TYR A 220 3.48 17.36 3.10
C TYR A 220 5.00 17.20 2.96
N GLN A 221 5.49 15.98 3.17
CA GLN A 221 6.85 15.57 2.85
C GLN A 221 6.80 14.25 2.09
N PRO A 222 7.55 14.08 0.99
CA PRO A 222 7.58 12.84 0.22
C PRO A 222 8.26 11.70 0.99
N GLY A 223 8.25 10.49 0.42
CA GLY A 223 8.97 9.33 0.97
C GLY A 223 8.10 8.14 1.36
N TYR A 224 6.83 8.12 0.96
CA TYR A 224 5.89 7.05 1.30
C TYR A 224 5.99 5.81 0.41
N SER A 225 6.72 5.88 -0.70
CA SER A 225 6.89 4.76 -1.64
C SER A 225 8.20 4.83 -2.39
N VAL A 226 8.66 3.67 -2.87
CA VAL A 226 9.89 3.52 -3.65
C VAL A 226 9.76 2.32 -4.58
N SER A 227 10.43 2.32 -5.73
CA SER A 227 10.45 1.18 -6.66
C SER A 227 11.85 0.96 -7.22
N LEU A 228 12.15 -0.28 -7.63
CA LEU A 228 13.38 -0.60 -8.38
C LEU A 228 13.25 -0.31 -9.87
N THR A 229 12.03 -0.39 -10.41
CA THR A 229 11.71 0.02 -11.77
C THR A 229 11.22 1.46 -11.73
N ASP A 230 11.81 2.31 -12.56
CA ASP A 230 11.27 3.65 -12.73
C ASP A 230 9.94 3.50 -13.47
N SER A 231 8.86 4.08 -12.93
CA SER A 231 7.64 4.22 -13.73
C SER A 231 7.99 5.12 -14.92
N PRO A 232 7.69 4.70 -16.17
CA PRO A 232 8.03 5.49 -17.36
C PRO A 232 7.45 6.90 -17.33
#